data_AF-A0A8I1NEN8-F1
#
_entry.id   AF-A0A8I1NEN8-F1
#
_cell.length_a   1.000
_cell.length_b   1.000
_cell.length_c   1.000
_cell.angle_alpha   90.00
_cell.angle_beta   90.00
_cell.angle_gamma   90.00
#
_symmetry.space_group_name_H-M   'P 1'
#
loop_
_entity.id
_entity.type
_entity.pdbx_description
1 polymer ?
#
loop_
_entity_poly.entity_id
_entity_poly.type
_entity_poly.pdbx_seq_one_letter_code
_entity_poly.pdbx_strand_id
1 'polypeptide(L)'
;MRVAGHSERTDVGRQRQANEDSYLARSPLFVVADGMGGAQAGEVASLTAIQAFQGGLPDGLPEESIERTIQVANRNIYDQAHGDASLAGMGTTITVAAVDAEGERVVVGHVGDSRAYRIRDGIIQRLTKDHSLVEEMRRRGQITEEQAEDHPQRSIITRALGPEPEVQADLATIPSEPGDIFLLCSDGLTTMIGDEKIRDILMGATSLDAAARTLVDEANRAGGRDNITVIVFQVEDPANPLPRGEHPTMVRRGGTRSTARQRERERPKPRRRGKILAGVAALCAVLVLVVGGLFFATRQAWFLGTDDAGRVALYRGLPYELPFNIDLYQLKYSTAIQTESLPAGRQRSVTDHSLRSEDDAVSLIEDIESREGLTG
;
A
#
# COMPACT_ATOMS: atom_id res chain seq x y z
N MET A 1 17.15 -34.46 -5.92
CA MET A 1 17.57 -33.29 -6.73
C MET A 1 17.31 -32.06 -5.86
N ARG A 2 18.32 -31.20 -5.68
CA ARG A 2 18.27 -30.09 -4.71
C ARG A 2 18.28 -28.77 -5.49
N VAL A 3 17.68 -27.72 -4.93
CA VAL A 3 17.74 -26.39 -5.54
C VAL A 3 19.20 -25.96 -5.71
N ALA A 4 19.56 -25.51 -6.91
CA ALA A 4 20.91 -25.12 -7.31
C ALA A 4 21.43 -23.88 -6.63
N GLY A 5 20.51 -22.92 -6.63
CA GLY A 5 20.74 -21.55 -6.28
C GLY A 5 19.40 -20.87 -6.33
N HIS A 6 19.27 -19.86 -5.50
CA HIS A 6 18.17 -18.93 -5.56
C HIS A 6 18.75 -17.53 -5.42
N SER A 7 18.01 -16.55 -5.91
CA SER A 7 18.27 -15.16 -5.65
C SER A 7 16.94 -14.43 -5.55
N GLU A 8 16.87 -13.52 -4.61
CA GLU A 8 15.69 -12.76 -4.27
C GLU A 8 16.00 -11.27 -4.24
N ARG A 9 15.04 -10.45 -4.68
CA ARG A 9 15.12 -9.00 -4.57
C ARG A 9 13.76 -8.44 -4.24
N THR A 10 13.75 -7.42 -3.40
CA THR A 10 12.58 -6.60 -3.12
C THR A 10 12.98 -5.13 -3.20
N ASP A 11 12.12 -4.29 -3.75
CA ASP A 11 12.29 -2.86 -3.84
C ASP A 11 10.96 -2.15 -3.58
N VAL A 12 11.03 -0.95 -3.00
CA VAL A 12 9.83 -0.13 -2.73
C VAL A 12 9.14 0.30 -4.03
N GLY A 13 9.86 0.34 -5.14
CA GLY A 13 9.41 1.01 -6.34
C GLY A 13 9.72 2.51 -6.29
N ARG A 14 9.25 3.23 -7.31
CA ARG A 14 9.46 4.68 -7.45
C ARG A 14 8.32 5.53 -6.90
N GLN A 15 7.11 4.97 -6.81
CA GLN A 15 5.89 5.73 -6.49
C GLN A 15 5.28 5.39 -5.13
N ARG A 16 5.77 4.35 -4.45
CA ARG A 16 5.37 4.01 -3.08
C ARG A 16 6.34 4.60 -2.06
N GLN A 17 5.86 4.81 -0.83
CA GLN A 17 6.67 5.33 0.29
C GLN A 17 7.18 4.22 1.21
N ALA A 18 6.43 3.11 1.27
CA ALA A 18 6.72 1.94 2.07
C ALA A 18 6.64 0.70 1.18
N ASN A 19 7.24 -0.39 1.66
CA ASN A 19 7.20 -1.67 0.99
C ASN A 19 6.41 -2.67 1.84
N GLU A 20 5.23 -3.00 1.33
CA GLU A 20 4.22 -3.88 1.90
C GLU A 20 4.38 -5.33 1.41
N ASP A 21 5.32 -5.59 0.49
CA ASP A 21 5.70 -6.95 0.12
C ASP A 21 6.56 -7.61 1.21
N SER A 22 6.32 -8.90 1.41
CA SER A 22 7.14 -9.78 2.22
C SER A 22 7.47 -11.06 1.44
N TYR A 23 8.61 -11.67 1.76
CA TYR A 23 9.02 -12.91 1.12
C TYR A 23 9.79 -13.83 2.06
N LEU A 24 9.83 -15.12 1.70
CA LEU A 24 10.68 -16.15 2.27
C LEU A 24 11.42 -16.83 1.13
N ALA A 25 12.74 -16.68 1.06
CA ALA A 25 13.58 -17.39 0.10
C ALA A 25 14.50 -18.36 0.86
N ARG A 26 14.11 -19.63 0.95
CA ARG A 26 14.90 -20.66 1.64
C ARG A 26 14.60 -22.05 1.09
N SER A 27 15.50 -22.59 0.29
CA SER A 27 15.39 -23.96 -0.21
C SER A 27 15.01 -24.96 0.91
N PRO A 28 14.01 -25.82 0.69
CA PRO A 28 13.29 -26.04 -0.56
C PRO A 28 12.02 -25.18 -0.75
N LEU A 29 11.80 -24.16 0.08
CA LEU A 29 10.55 -23.39 0.17
C LEU A 29 10.75 -21.90 -0.20
N PHE A 30 9.90 -21.41 -1.09
CA PHE A 30 9.90 -20.03 -1.57
C PHE A 30 8.50 -19.45 -1.46
N VAL A 31 8.37 -18.24 -0.93
CA VAL A 31 7.07 -17.58 -0.74
C VAL A 31 7.20 -16.09 -1.03
N VAL A 32 6.23 -15.54 -1.76
CA VAL A 32 6.01 -14.10 -1.95
C VAL A 32 4.61 -13.77 -1.45
N ALA A 33 4.47 -12.66 -0.75
CA ALA A 33 3.22 -12.13 -0.26
C ALA A 33 3.19 -10.62 -0.48
N ASP A 34 2.15 -10.14 -1.17
CA ASP A 34 1.93 -8.72 -1.48
C ASP A 34 0.83 -8.18 -0.54
N GLY A 35 1.19 -7.24 0.32
CA GLY A 35 0.33 -6.70 1.36
C GLY A 35 -0.63 -5.64 0.83
N MET A 36 -1.88 -5.67 1.29
CA MET A 36 -2.91 -4.69 0.96
C MET A 36 -3.67 -4.22 2.20
N GLY A 37 -4.33 -3.07 2.06
CA GLY A 37 -4.82 -2.27 3.18
C GLY A 37 -3.85 -1.11 3.42
N GLY A 38 -4.31 0.00 4.01
CA GLY A 38 -3.45 1.18 4.19
C GLY A 38 -2.07 0.83 4.75
N ALA A 39 -1.00 1.55 4.39
CA ALA A 39 0.37 1.05 4.39
C ALA A 39 0.86 0.24 5.62
N GLN A 40 0.40 0.54 6.84
CA GLN A 40 0.74 -0.25 8.03
C GLN A 40 0.04 -1.63 8.06
N ALA A 41 -1.21 -1.69 7.61
CA ALA A 41 -2.04 -2.88 7.60
C ALA A 41 -1.53 -3.90 6.57
N GLY A 42 -1.17 -3.44 5.36
CA GLY A 42 -0.60 -4.28 4.31
C GLY A 42 0.73 -4.93 4.71
N GLU A 43 1.67 -4.16 5.27
CA GLU A 43 2.96 -4.67 5.78
C GLU A 43 2.76 -5.76 6.86
N VAL A 44 1.81 -5.56 7.78
CA VAL A 44 1.52 -6.53 8.84
C VAL A 44 0.90 -7.81 8.28
N ALA A 45 -0.01 -7.69 7.31
CA ALA A 45 -0.65 -8.85 6.68
C ALA A 45 0.36 -9.71 5.91
N SER A 46 1.18 -9.12 5.04
CA SER A 46 2.17 -9.87 4.25
C SER A 46 3.23 -10.53 5.15
N LEU A 47 3.68 -9.84 6.20
CA LEU A 47 4.61 -10.40 7.16
C LEU A 47 3.99 -11.58 7.93
N THR A 48 2.73 -11.46 8.34
CA THR A 48 2.00 -12.54 9.02
C THR A 48 1.86 -13.77 8.12
N ALA A 49 1.57 -13.57 6.83
CA ALA A 49 1.54 -14.67 5.87
C ALA A 49 2.87 -15.40 5.79
N ILE A 50 3.98 -14.67 5.64
CA ILE A 50 5.32 -15.25 5.59
C ILE A 50 5.69 -15.98 6.89
N GLN A 51 5.28 -15.45 8.05
CA GLN A 51 5.55 -16.07 9.35
C GLN A 51 5.00 -17.49 9.47
N ALA A 52 3.84 -17.78 8.86
CA ALA A 52 3.26 -19.13 8.87
C ALA A 52 4.18 -20.18 8.22
N PHE A 53 5.03 -19.77 7.27
CA PHE A 53 5.95 -20.64 6.53
C PHE A 53 7.37 -20.68 7.10
N GLN A 54 7.70 -19.85 8.10
CA GLN A 54 9.06 -19.78 8.66
C GLN A 54 9.53 -21.10 9.29
N GLY A 55 8.59 -21.87 9.86
CA GLY A 55 8.84 -23.20 10.41
C GLY A 55 9.11 -24.27 9.36
N GLY A 56 8.95 -23.96 8.07
CA GLY A 56 8.85 -24.96 7.00
C GLY A 56 7.42 -25.47 6.83
N LEU A 57 7.25 -26.44 5.95
CA LEU A 57 5.98 -27.11 5.76
C LEU A 57 5.82 -28.25 6.78
N PRO A 58 4.60 -28.53 7.26
CA PRO A 58 4.35 -29.70 8.09
C PRO A 58 4.63 -31.00 7.31
N ASP A 59 4.91 -32.08 8.04
CA ASP A 59 5.06 -33.41 7.46
C ASP A 59 3.76 -33.85 6.76
N GLY A 60 3.89 -34.43 5.57
CA GLY A 60 2.75 -34.86 4.76
C GLY A 60 3.00 -34.69 3.27
N LEU A 61 1.92 -34.77 2.49
CA LEU A 61 1.96 -34.44 1.07
C LEU A 61 2.19 -32.92 0.92
N PRO A 62 3.14 -32.46 0.08
CA PRO A 62 3.45 -31.04 -0.03
C PRO A 62 2.23 -30.18 -0.38
N GLU A 63 1.31 -30.68 -1.21
CA GLU A 63 0.05 -30.02 -1.56
C GLU A 63 -0.81 -29.72 -0.32
N GLU A 64 -1.09 -30.75 0.49
CA GLU A 64 -1.89 -30.63 1.72
C GLU A 64 -1.18 -29.75 2.75
N SER A 65 0.15 -29.88 2.85
CA SER A 65 0.97 -29.09 3.76
C SER A 65 0.98 -27.60 3.40
N ILE A 66 1.05 -27.27 2.11
CA ILE A 66 0.93 -25.88 1.63
C ILE A 66 -0.46 -25.37 1.92
N GLU A 67 -1.52 -26.09 1.53
CA GLU A 67 -2.90 -25.67 1.76
C GLU A 67 -3.17 -25.39 3.24
N ARG A 68 -2.79 -26.32 4.12
CA ARG A 68 -2.94 -26.16 5.57
C ARG A 68 -2.20 -24.94 6.10
N THR A 69 -0.99 -24.68 5.60
CA THR A 69 -0.20 -23.52 6.02
C THR A 69 -0.81 -22.21 5.52
N ILE A 70 -1.37 -22.19 4.30
CA ILE A 70 -2.15 -21.06 3.79
C ILE A 70 -3.39 -20.81 4.66
N GLN A 71 -4.11 -21.85 5.08
CA GLN A 71 -5.27 -21.68 5.98
C GLN A 71 -4.86 -21.10 7.33
N VAL A 72 -3.75 -21.55 7.90
CA VAL A 72 -3.20 -20.98 9.15
C VAL A 72 -2.81 -19.51 8.96
N ALA A 73 -2.13 -19.18 7.86
CA ALA A 73 -1.80 -17.80 7.52
C ALA A 73 -3.06 -16.93 7.41
N ASN A 74 -4.08 -17.41 6.68
CA ASN A 74 -5.36 -16.72 6.51
C ASN A 74 -6.04 -16.45 7.85
N ARG A 75 -6.15 -17.47 8.70
CA ARG A 75 -6.77 -17.36 10.02
C ARG A 75 -6.06 -16.33 10.89
N ASN A 76 -4.73 -16.36 10.92
CA ASN A 76 -3.93 -15.42 11.71
C ASN A 76 -4.11 -13.96 11.26
N ILE A 77 -4.27 -13.73 9.96
CA ILE A 77 -4.51 -12.39 9.40
C ILE A 77 -5.94 -11.95 9.71
N TYR A 78 -6.92 -12.83 9.48
CA TYR A 78 -8.34 -12.57 9.77
C TYR A 78 -8.54 -12.19 11.25
N ASP A 79 -7.99 -12.98 12.18
CA ASP A 79 -8.15 -12.74 13.62
C ASP A 79 -7.49 -11.43 14.06
N GLN A 80 -6.33 -11.08 13.49
CA GLN A 80 -5.67 -9.79 13.77
C GLN A 80 -6.47 -8.61 13.21
N ALA A 81 -7.01 -8.72 12.00
CA ALA A 81 -7.81 -7.66 11.37
C ALA A 81 -9.11 -7.38 12.15
N HIS A 82 -9.68 -8.40 12.79
CA HIS A 82 -10.87 -8.28 13.63
C HIS A 82 -10.55 -7.87 15.08
N GLY A 83 -9.35 -8.18 15.57
CA GLY A 83 -8.91 -7.87 16.93
C GLY A 83 -8.36 -6.46 17.12
N ASP A 84 -7.88 -5.81 16.05
CA ASP A 84 -7.28 -4.47 16.08
C ASP A 84 -7.88 -3.57 14.99
N ALA A 85 -8.59 -2.52 15.41
CA ALA A 85 -9.22 -1.56 14.50
C ALA A 85 -8.21 -0.83 13.59
N SER A 86 -6.93 -0.72 13.97
CA SER A 86 -5.89 -0.13 13.14
C SER A 86 -5.43 -1.04 11.99
N LEU A 87 -5.76 -2.34 12.07
CA LEU A 87 -5.49 -3.36 11.05
C LEU A 87 -6.77 -3.77 10.29
N ALA A 88 -7.87 -3.06 10.50
CA ALA A 88 -9.14 -3.36 9.85
C ALA A 88 -8.99 -3.34 8.32
N GLY A 89 -9.47 -4.40 7.68
CA GLY A 89 -9.41 -4.56 6.23
C GLY A 89 -8.03 -4.92 5.68
N MET A 90 -7.05 -5.28 6.53
CA MET A 90 -5.77 -5.78 6.04
C MET A 90 -5.95 -7.11 5.30
N GLY A 91 -5.12 -7.31 4.28
CA GLY A 91 -5.05 -8.56 3.57
C GLY A 91 -3.72 -8.72 2.88
N THR A 92 -3.47 -9.88 2.32
CA THR A 92 -2.27 -10.09 1.50
C THR A 92 -2.52 -11.17 0.46
N THR A 93 -1.79 -11.11 -0.66
CA THR A 93 -1.68 -12.25 -1.57
C THR A 93 -0.71 -13.27 -0.99
N ILE A 94 -0.69 -14.48 -1.56
CA ILE A 94 0.38 -15.43 -1.31
C ILE A 94 0.65 -16.29 -2.53
N THR A 95 1.92 -16.44 -2.88
CA THR A 95 2.39 -17.40 -3.88
C THR A 95 3.54 -18.18 -3.28
N VAL A 96 3.37 -19.50 -3.22
CA VAL A 96 4.28 -20.46 -2.59
C VAL A 96 4.81 -21.39 -3.68
N ALA A 97 6.10 -21.73 -3.62
CA ALA A 97 6.68 -22.83 -4.34
C ALA A 97 7.52 -23.68 -3.39
N ALA A 98 7.22 -24.98 -3.33
CA ALA A 98 7.99 -25.95 -2.59
C ALA A 98 8.55 -27.00 -3.55
N VAL A 99 9.86 -27.22 -3.48
CA VAL A 99 10.55 -28.25 -4.25
C VAL A 99 10.52 -29.55 -3.45
N ASP A 100 10.11 -30.66 -4.06
CA ASP A 100 10.11 -31.95 -3.37
C ASP A 100 11.54 -32.42 -3.05
N ALA A 101 11.68 -33.41 -2.16
CA ALA A 101 12.98 -33.86 -1.69
C ALA A 101 13.83 -34.44 -2.83
N GLU A 102 13.15 -35.05 -3.80
CA GLU A 102 13.68 -35.61 -5.02
C GLU A 102 13.96 -34.53 -6.06
N GLY A 103 13.46 -33.30 -5.91
CA GLY A 103 13.50 -32.17 -6.84
C GLY A 103 13.00 -32.47 -8.26
N GLU A 104 12.12 -33.45 -8.37
CA GLU A 104 11.44 -33.84 -9.60
C GLU A 104 10.12 -33.09 -9.77
N ARG A 105 9.60 -32.50 -8.69
CA ARG A 105 8.37 -31.71 -8.71
C ARG A 105 8.51 -30.43 -7.90
N VAL A 106 7.85 -29.39 -8.40
CA VAL A 106 7.61 -28.14 -7.70
C VAL A 106 6.11 -28.03 -7.46
N VAL A 107 5.70 -27.94 -6.20
CA VAL A 107 4.32 -27.70 -5.82
C VAL A 107 4.13 -26.20 -5.60
N VAL A 108 3.19 -25.63 -6.34
CA VAL A 108 2.81 -24.23 -6.27
C VAL A 108 1.47 -24.10 -5.54
N GLY A 109 1.41 -23.19 -4.57
CA GLY A 109 0.16 -22.79 -3.91
C GLY A 109 -0.06 -21.29 -4.07
N HIS A 110 -1.28 -20.87 -4.38
CA HIS A 110 -1.52 -19.50 -4.81
C HIS A 110 -2.88 -18.93 -4.38
N VAL A 111 -2.86 -17.69 -3.88
CA VAL A 111 -4.02 -16.82 -3.68
C VAL A 111 -3.65 -15.37 -4.00
N GLY A 112 -4.30 -14.78 -5.00
CA GLY A 112 -4.19 -13.34 -5.30
C GLY A 112 -3.79 -13.13 -6.74
N ASP A 113 -3.02 -12.10 -7.03
CA ASP A 113 -2.56 -11.73 -8.39
C ASP A 113 -1.03 -11.66 -8.51
N SER A 114 -0.30 -11.99 -7.44
CA SER A 114 1.11 -12.40 -7.55
C SER A 114 1.25 -13.61 -8.48
N ARG A 115 2.42 -13.82 -9.07
CA ARG A 115 2.58 -14.84 -10.12
C ARG A 115 3.76 -15.77 -9.91
N ALA A 116 3.62 -16.99 -10.40
CA ALA A 116 4.72 -17.93 -10.55
C ALA A 116 4.90 -18.33 -12.02
N TYR A 117 6.15 -18.47 -12.45
CA TYR A 117 6.54 -18.85 -13.80
C TYR A 117 7.58 -19.97 -13.79
N ARG A 118 7.58 -20.77 -14.85
CA ARG A 118 8.67 -21.69 -15.22
C ARG A 118 9.24 -21.27 -16.56
N ILE A 119 10.56 -21.29 -16.67
CA ILE A 119 11.30 -21.09 -17.91
C ILE A 119 12.05 -22.38 -18.21
N ARG A 120 11.74 -23.00 -19.35
CA ARG A 120 12.37 -24.22 -19.87
C ARG A 120 12.57 -24.09 -21.37
N ASP A 121 13.76 -24.41 -21.87
CA ASP A 121 14.09 -24.37 -23.30
C ASP A 121 13.74 -23.04 -23.98
N GLY A 122 13.89 -21.93 -23.25
CA GLY A 122 13.54 -20.59 -23.73
C GLY A 122 12.03 -20.32 -23.83
N ILE A 123 11.18 -21.15 -23.23
CA ILE A 123 9.73 -20.93 -23.15
C ILE A 123 9.38 -20.50 -21.75
N ILE A 124 8.70 -19.36 -21.61
CA ILE A 124 8.10 -18.92 -20.35
C ILE A 124 6.67 -19.46 -20.24
N GLN A 125 6.35 -20.07 -19.11
CA GLN A 125 5.04 -20.58 -18.79
C GLN A 125 4.58 -20.01 -17.45
N ARG A 126 3.48 -19.27 -17.43
CA ARG A 126 2.78 -18.88 -16.21
C ARG A 126 2.12 -20.11 -15.56
N LEU A 127 2.40 -20.32 -14.28
CA LEU A 127 1.93 -21.45 -13.48
C LEU A 127 0.67 -21.11 -12.66
N THR A 128 0.45 -19.83 -12.36
CA THR A 128 -0.70 -19.34 -11.59
C THR A 128 -1.73 -18.67 -12.49
N LYS A 129 -2.91 -18.41 -11.93
CA LYS A 129 -3.97 -17.60 -12.54
C LYS A 129 -4.37 -16.54 -11.54
N ASP A 130 -4.37 -15.29 -11.98
CA ASP A 130 -4.67 -14.17 -11.11
C ASP A 130 -6.12 -14.26 -10.62
N HIS A 131 -6.32 -14.16 -9.31
CA HIS A 131 -7.63 -13.97 -8.69
C HIS A 131 -7.99 -12.49 -8.74
N SER A 132 -8.27 -11.99 -9.94
CA SER A 132 -8.65 -10.59 -10.19
C SER A 132 -9.97 -10.49 -10.95
N LEU A 133 -10.63 -9.35 -10.81
CA LEU A 133 -11.92 -9.08 -11.45
C LEU A 133 -11.79 -9.16 -12.97
N VAL A 134 -10.68 -8.65 -13.52
CA VAL A 134 -10.43 -8.67 -14.96
C VAL A 134 -10.20 -10.09 -15.48
N GLU A 135 -9.52 -10.95 -14.72
CA GLU A 135 -9.36 -12.35 -15.11
C GLU A 135 -10.70 -13.09 -15.08
N GLU A 136 -11.58 -12.78 -14.12
CA GLU A 136 -12.95 -13.33 -14.11
C GLU A 136 -13.79 -12.85 -15.30
N MET A 137 -13.70 -11.57 -15.65
CA MET A 137 -14.40 -10.99 -16.82
C MET A 137 -13.90 -11.64 -18.12
N ARG A 138 -12.58 -11.82 -18.24
CA ARG A 138 -11.94 -12.46 -19.39
C ARG A 138 -12.37 -13.92 -19.52
N ARG A 139 -12.37 -14.67 -18.41
CA ARG A 139 -12.84 -16.07 -18.37
C ARG A 139 -14.30 -16.20 -18.80
N ARG A 140 -15.14 -15.21 -18.50
CA ARG A 140 -16.54 -15.16 -18.92
C ARG A 140 -16.73 -14.65 -20.36
N GLY A 141 -15.64 -14.34 -21.07
CA GLY A 141 -15.66 -13.80 -22.43
C GLY A 141 -16.19 -12.37 -22.52
N GLN A 142 -16.18 -11.62 -21.42
CA GLN A 142 -16.68 -10.24 -21.38
C GLN A 142 -15.64 -9.24 -21.90
N ILE A 143 -14.36 -9.56 -21.77
CA ILE A 143 -13.22 -8.77 -22.26
C ILE A 143 -12.17 -9.70 -22.88
N THR A 144 -11.35 -9.14 -23.76
CA THR A 144 -10.16 -9.77 -24.33
C THR A 144 -8.95 -9.67 -23.40
N GLU A 145 -7.86 -10.38 -23.70
CA GLU A 145 -6.60 -10.28 -22.95
C GLU A 145 -6.05 -8.85 -23.01
N GLU A 146 -6.01 -8.25 -24.21
CA GLU A 146 -5.51 -6.89 -24.39
C GLU A 146 -6.36 -5.86 -23.62
N GLN A 147 -7.68 -6.07 -23.55
CA GLN A 147 -8.57 -5.21 -22.78
C GLN A 147 -8.38 -5.37 -21.27
N ALA A 148 -7.96 -6.53 -20.78
CA ALA A 148 -7.74 -6.77 -19.35
C ALA A 148 -6.55 -5.97 -18.81
N GLU A 149 -5.47 -5.86 -19.60
CA GLU A 149 -4.25 -5.13 -19.23
C GLU A 149 -4.48 -3.63 -18.99
N ASP A 150 -5.31 -3.01 -19.83
CA ASP A 150 -5.63 -1.58 -19.75
C ASP A 150 -6.92 -1.28 -18.97
N HIS A 151 -7.55 -2.30 -18.38
CA HIS A 151 -8.83 -2.13 -17.71
C HIS A 151 -8.71 -1.26 -16.43
N PRO A 152 -9.62 -0.29 -16.20
CA PRO A 152 -9.58 0.56 -15.00
C PRO A 152 -9.66 -0.21 -13.67
N GLN A 153 -10.24 -1.40 -13.69
CA GLN A 153 -10.42 -2.25 -12.51
C GLN A 153 -9.43 -3.43 -12.44
N ARG A 154 -8.32 -3.37 -13.18
CA ARG A 154 -7.33 -4.47 -13.20
C ARG A 154 -6.72 -4.81 -11.84
N SER A 155 -6.60 -3.81 -10.96
CA SER A 155 -6.04 -3.97 -9.61
C SER A 155 -7.07 -4.46 -8.58
N ILE A 156 -8.30 -4.75 -8.99
CA ILE A 156 -9.31 -5.32 -8.07
C ILE A 156 -9.10 -6.83 -8.02
N ILE A 157 -8.57 -7.30 -6.91
CA ILE A 157 -8.46 -8.73 -6.62
C ILE A 157 -9.79 -9.30 -6.11
N THR A 158 -10.07 -10.56 -6.41
CA THR A 158 -11.26 -11.28 -5.97
C THR A 158 -10.97 -12.30 -4.88
N ARG A 159 -9.69 -12.58 -4.58
CA ARG A 159 -9.29 -13.47 -3.50
C ARG A 159 -8.00 -13.00 -2.84
N ALA A 160 -7.99 -12.97 -1.51
CA ALA A 160 -6.83 -12.64 -0.68
C ALA A 160 -6.90 -13.37 0.66
N LEU A 161 -5.78 -13.43 1.37
CA LEU A 161 -5.74 -13.87 2.76
C LEU A 161 -6.17 -12.72 3.67
N GLY A 162 -7.01 -13.01 4.66
CA GLY A 162 -7.41 -12.06 5.70
C GLY A 162 -8.86 -11.59 5.67
N PRO A 163 -9.46 -11.25 4.51
CA PRO A 163 -10.84 -10.74 4.47
C PRO A 163 -11.89 -11.71 5.00
N GLU A 164 -11.73 -13.00 4.70
CA GLU A 164 -12.67 -14.07 5.06
C GLU A 164 -11.99 -15.09 6.00
N PRO A 165 -12.75 -15.77 6.87
CA PRO A 165 -12.20 -16.73 7.83
C PRO A 165 -11.53 -17.94 7.15
N GLU A 166 -11.99 -18.31 5.96
CA GLU A 166 -11.46 -19.40 5.14
C GLU A 166 -11.13 -18.86 3.74
N VAL A 167 -10.14 -19.46 3.09
CA VAL A 167 -9.71 -19.05 1.75
C VAL A 167 -9.47 -20.26 0.87
N GLN A 168 -9.90 -20.22 -0.39
CA GLN A 168 -9.59 -21.31 -1.33
C GLN A 168 -8.24 -21.05 -2.00
N ALA A 169 -7.27 -21.93 -1.75
CA ALA A 169 -5.97 -21.89 -2.43
C ALA A 169 -6.01 -22.69 -3.73
N ASP A 170 -5.40 -22.14 -4.78
CA ASP A 170 -5.15 -22.89 -6.01
C ASP A 170 -3.81 -23.64 -5.84
N LEU A 171 -3.81 -24.95 -6.10
CA LEU A 171 -2.64 -25.82 -5.98
C LEU A 171 -2.30 -26.43 -7.34
N ALA A 172 -1.00 -26.50 -7.65
CA ALA A 172 -0.51 -27.16 -8.86
C ALA A 172 0.82 -27.87 -8.62
N THR A 173 0.93 -29.11 -9.09
CA THR A 173 2.16 -29.91 -9.00
C THR A 173 2.80 -29.97 -10.38
N ILE A 174 3.99 -29.37 -10.49
CA ILE A 174 4.68 -29.14 -11.75
C ILE A 174 5.90 -30.07 -11.83
N PRO A 175 6.01 -30.94 -12.84
CA PRO A 175 7.25 -31.68 -13.09
C PRO A 175 8.40 -30.72 -13.38
N SER A 176 9.53 -30.92 -12.70
CA SER A 176 10.77 -30.15 -12.90
C SER A 176 11.85 -30.99 -13.56
N GLU A 177 12.64 -30.32 -14.40
CA GLU A 177 13.80 -30.88 -15.08
C GLU A 177 15.06 -30.10 -14.69
N PRO A 178 16.26 -30.72 -14.81
CA PRO A 178 17.50 -30.02 -14.53
C PRO A 178 17.64 -28.79 -15.42
N GLY A 179 17.95 -27.64 -14.80
CA GLY A 179 18.11 -26.38 -15.52
C GLY A 179 16.86 -25.51 -15.59
N ASP A 180 15.68 -26.04 -15.25
CA ASP A 180 14.45 -25.24 -15.14
C ASP A 180 14.66 -24.05 -14.20
N ILE A 181 14.29 -22.86 -14.66
CA ILE A 181 14.29 -21.64 -13.85
C ILE A 181 12.86 -21.35 -13.45
N PHE A 182 12.64 -21.15 -12.15
CA PHE A 182 11.37 -20.72 -11.61
C PHE A 182 11.48 -19.29 -11.10
N LEU A 183 10.41 -18.52 -11.30
CA LEU A 183 10.27 -17.15 -10.81
C LEU A 183 8.97 -17.04 -10.02
N LEU A 184 9.02 -16.52 -8.80
CA LEU A 184 7.87 -15.98 -8.08
C LEU A 184 8.00 -14.46 -8.04
N CYS A 185 6.91 -13.74 -8.25
CA CYS A 185 6.91 -12.27 -8.19
C CYS A 185 5.60 -11.67 -7.72
N SER A 186 5.67 -10.48 -7.11
CA SER A 186 4.50 -9.61 -6.91
C SER A 186 4.05 -8.96 -8.22
N ASP A 187 2.86 -8.36 -8.21
CA ASP A 187 2.27 -7.74 -9.40
C ASP A 187 3.08 -6.53 -9.89
N GLY A 188 3.83 -5.87 -9.01
CA GLY A 188 4.68 -4.72 -9.33
C GLY A 188 5.78 -5.02 -10.35
N LEU A 189 6.15 -6.30 -10.54
CA LEU A 189 6.97 -6.71 -11.67
C LEU A 189 6.13 -6.74 -12.96
N THR A 190 5.07 -7.54 -12.96
CA THR A 190 4.33 -7.95 -14.16
C THR A 190 3.41 -6.87 -14.71
N THR A 191 3.07 -5.86 -13.90
CA THR A 191 2.37 -4.65 -14.34
C THR A 191 3.30 -3.68 -15.09
N MET A 192 4.62 -3.79 -14.88
CA MET A 192 5.63 -2.89 -15.45
C MET A 192 6.33 -3.49 -16.67
N ILE A 193 6.59 -4.79 -16.66
CA ILE A 193 7.23 -5.51 -17.76
C ILE A 193 6.46 -6.80 -18.09
N GLY A 194 6.26 -7.06 -19.38
CA GLY A 194 5.55 -8.25 -19.85
C GLY A 194 6.39 -9.53 -19.84
N ASP A 195 5.71 -10.67 -19.99
CA ASP A 195 6.27 -12.03 -19.88
C ASP A 195 7.46 -12.27 -20.82
N GLU A 196 7.41 -11.80 -22.07
CA GLU A 196 8.52 -11.96 -23.02
C GLU A 196 9.80 -11.25 -22.55
N LYS A 197 9.66 -10.07 -21.95
CA LYS A 197 10.79 -9.32 -21.40
C LYS A 197 11.36 -10.02 -20.17
N ILE A 198 10.51 -10.56 -19.31
CA ILE A 198 10.91 -11.36 -18.14
C ILE A 198 11.73 -12.57 -18.60
N ARG A 199 11.22 -13.31 -19.60
CA ARG A 199 11.91 -14.44 -20.23
C ARG A 199 13.29 -14.04 -20.73
N ASP A 200 13.37 -12.98 -21.52
CA ASP A 200 14.63 -12.54 -22.13
C ASP A 200 15.67 -12.13 -21.08
N ILE A 201 15.23 -11.49 -20.00
CA ILE A 201 16.12 -11.14 -18.86
C ILE A 201 16.64 -12.41 -18.18
N LEU A 202 15.77 -13.37 -17.88
CA LEU A 202 16.16 -14.61 -17.21
C LEU A 202 17.10 -15.46 -18.09
N MET A 203 16.84 -15.54 -19.39
CA MET A 203 17.66 -16.30 -20.34
C MET A 203 18.99 -15.62 -20.68
N GLY A 204 19.05 -14.29 -20.65
CA GLY A 204 20.26 -13.51 -20.97
C GLY A 204 21.16 -13.24 -19.77
N ALA A 205 20.72 -13.53 -18.54
CA ALA A 205 21.49 -13.23 -17.34
C ALA A 205 22.66 -14.18 -17.13
N THR A 206 23.79 -13.63 -16.67
CA THR A 206 24.99 -14.41 -16.34
C THR A 206 24.89 -15.16 -15.00
N SER A 207 23.91 -14.81 -14.17
CA SER A 207 23.61 -15.47 -12.89
C SER A 207 22.18 -15.14 -12.44
N LEU A 208 21.61 -15.98 -11.56
CA LEU A 208 20.27 -15.72 -10.97
C LEU A 208 20.21 -14.36 -10.25
N ASP A 209 21.31 -13.95 -9.63
CA ASP A 209 21.40 -12.69 -8.91
C ASP A 209 21.51 -11.46 -9.82
N ALA A 210 22.16 -11.60 -10.98
CA ALA A 210 22.08 -10.59 -12.04
C ALA A 210 20.68 -10.52 -12.64
N ALA A 211 20.01 -11.67 -12.80
CA ALA A 211 18.66 -11.74 -13.32
C ALA A 211 17.66 -11.05 -12.39
N ALA A 212 17.65 -11.40 -11.10
CA ALA A 212 16.78 -10.79 -10.09
C ALA A 212 16.98 -9.27 -9.98
N ARG A 213 18.23 -8.79 -10.03
CA ARG A 213 18.54 -7.35 -10.07
C ARG A 213 17.99 -6.68 -11.33
N THR A 214 18.23 -7.27 -12.50
CA THR A 214 17.79 -6.71 -13.78
C THR A 214 16.27 -6.65 -13.87
N LEU A 215 15.55 -7.67 -13.39
CA LEU A 215 14.09 -7.66 -13.33
C LEU A 215 13.55 -6.45 -12.55
N VAL A 216 14.07 -6.22 -11.34
CA VAL A 216 13.68 -5.08 -10.50
C VAL A 216 14.06 -3.75 -11.13
N ASP A 217 15.27 -3.64 -11.70
CA ASP A 217 15.74 -2.42 -12.34
C ASP A 217 14.91 -2.04 -13.57
N GLU A 218 14.53 -3.02 -14.39
CA GLU A 218 13.67 -2.81 -15.57
C GLU A 218 12.25 -2.39 -15.16
N ALA A 219 11.64 -3.06 -14.16
CA ALA A 219 10.33 -2.66 -13.65
C ALA A 219 10.34 -1.24 -13.05
N ASN A 220 11.40 -0.90 -12.31
CA ASN A 220 11.59 0.46 -11.82
C ASN A 220 11.78 1.49 -12.94
N ARG A 221 12.44 1.12 -14.05
CA ARG A 221 12.63 2.00 -15.21
C ARG A 221 11.34 2.20 -16.01
N ALA A 222 10.48 1.18 -16.07
CA ALA A 222 9.16 1.25 -16.71
C ALA A 222 8.12 2.04 -15.87
N GLY A 223 8.47 2.41 -14.63
CA GLY A 223 7.71 3.38 -13.85
C GLY A 223 7.71 3.10 -12.35
N GLY A 224 7.96 1.85 -11.93
CA GLY A 224 8.01 1.43 -10.52
C GLY A 224 6.79 1.90 -9.73
N ARG A 225 5.59 1.60 -10.23
CA ARG A 225 4.32 2.09 -9.65
C ARG A 225 3.97 1.40 -8.33
N ASP A 226 4.47 0.19 -8.14
CA ASP A 226 4.24 -0.60 -6.94
C ASP A 226 5.53 -1.14 -6.31
N ASN A 227 5.38 -1.82 -5.17
CA ASN A 227 6.42 -2.65 -4.59
C ASN A 227 6.75 -3.80 -5.53
N ILE A 228 8.04 -4.10 -5.65
CA ILE A 228 8.52 -5.10 -6.61
C ILE A 228 9.29 -6.14 -5.83
N THR A 229 8.78 -7.37 -5.80
CA THR A 229 9.45 -8.50 -5.17
C THR A 229 9.56 -9.65 -6.14
N VAL A 230 10.76 -10.23 -6.23
CA VAL A 230 11.07 -11.38 -7.09
C VAL A 230 11.90 -12.41 -6.33
N ILE A 231 11.60 -13.69 -6.53
CA ILE A 231 12.45 -14.82 -6.15
C ILE A 231 12.68 -15.65 -7.40
N VAL A 232 13.93 -15.84 -7.77
CA VAL A 232 14.35 -16.72 -8.86
C VAL A 232 15.10 -17.90 -8.28
N PHE A 233 14.76 -19.13 -8.67
CA PHE A 233 15.52 -20.32 -8.29
C PHE A 233 15.65 -21.29 -9.46
N GLN A 234 16.68 -22.12 -9.43
CA GLN A 234 16.93 -23.14 -10.45
C GLN A 234 17.02 -24.53 -9.81
N VAL A 235 16.51 -25.54 -10.49
CA VAL A 235 16.61 -26.95 -10.06
C VAL A 235 17.87 -27.58 -10.69
N GLU A 236 18.80 -28.14 -9.89
CA GLU A 236 20.05 -28.77 -10.40
C GLU A 236 19.84 -30.15 -10.94
N ASP A 237 20.73 -30.63 -11.81
CA ASP A 237 21.00 -32.05 -11.97
C ASP A 237 21.76 -32.59 -10.74
N PRO A 238 21.29 -33.65 -10.05
CA PRO A 238 22.03 -34.26 -8.93
C PRO A 238 23.44 -34.74 -9.33
N ALA A 239 23.69 -35.00 -10.61
CA ALA A 239 24.96 -35.46 -11.14
C ALA A 239 25.97 -34.33 -11.39
N ASN A 240 25.55 -33.06 -11.43
CA ASN A 240 26.44 -31.92 -11.71
C ASN A 240 26.00 -30.65 -10.95
N PRO A 241 26.39 -30.49 -9.67
CA PRO A 241 25.99 -29.35 -8.85
C PRO A 241 26.71 -28.06 -9.28
N LEU A 242 25.98 -26.94 -9.32
CA LEU A 242 26.54 -25.61 -9.53
C LEU A 242 27.28 -25.12 -8.26
N PRO A 243 28.23 -24.18 -8.39
CA PRO A 243 28.94 -23.62 -7.25
C PRO A 243 27.96 -22.89 -6.31
N ARG A 244 27.91 -23.31 -5.05
CA ARG A 244 27.01 -22.70 -4.05
C ARG A 244 27.47 -21.29 -3.73
N GLY A 245 26.62 -20.31 -4.03
CA GLY A 245 26.67 -19.01 -3.36
C GLY A 245 26.08 -19.17 -1.96
N GLU A 246 26.88 -19.02 -0.91
CA GLU A 246 26.36 -18.87 0.46
C GLU A 246 25.63 -17.51 0.55
N HIS A 247 24.35 -17.47 0.17
CA HIS A 247 23.48 -16.35 0.44
C HIS A 247 22.76 -16.61 1.77
N PRO A 248 22.97 -15.78 2.80
CA PRO A 248 22.29 -15.96 4.07
C PRO A 248 20.78 -15.81 3.90
N THR A 249 20.02 -16.75 4.46
CA THR A 249 18.56 -16.70 4.61
C THR A 249 18.12 -15.33 5.12
N MET A 250 17.43 -14.55 4.30
CA MET A 250 16.84 -13.28 4.72
C MET A 250 15.33 -13.40 4.78
N VAL A 251 14.80 -13.58 6.00
CA VAL A 251 13.46 -13.07 6.31
C VAL A 251 13.64 -11.58 6.51
N ARG A 252 13.05 -10.73 5.65
CA ARG A 252 13.02 -9.30 5.95
C ARG A 252 12.12 -9.10 7.17
N ARG A 253 12.69 -8.99 8.36
CA ARG A 253 12.07 -8.21 9.43
C ARG A 253 12.17 -6.75 9.00
N GLY A 254 11.03 -6.07 8.86
CA GLY A 254 10.95 -4.64 8.55
C GLY A 254 12.03 -3.86 9.31
N GLY A 255 12.96 -3.29 8.55
CA GLY A 255 14.19 -2.70 9.07
C GLY A 255 14.33 -1.26 8.62
N THR A 256 14.03 -0.33 9.52
CA THR A 256 14.39 1.08 9.41
C THR A 256 15.89 1.21 9.07
N ARG A 257 16.17 1.83 7.92
CA ARG A 257 17.44 2.31 7.33
C ARG A 257 18.77 2.17 8.12
N SER A 258 19.73 1.56 7.42
CA SER A 258 21.09 2.04 7.10
C SER A 258 22.03 2.49 8.24
N THR A 259 23.12 1.71 8.45
CA THR A 259 24.49 2.26 8.45
C THR A 259 25.52 1.19 8.09
N ALA A 260 26.13 1.33 6.92
CA ALA A 260 27.46 0.78 6.65
C ALA A 260 28.50 1.83 7.05
N ARG A 261 29.41 1.49 7.98
CA ARG A 261 30.87 1.65 7.86
C ARG A 261 31.60 1.53 9.21
N GLN A 262 32.79 0.92 9.09
CA GLN A 262 34.01 1.14 9.85
C GLN A 262 34.06 0.69 11.32
N ARG A 263 34.86 -0.37 11.51
CA ARG A 263 35.72 -0.53 12.70
C ARG A 263 36.58 0.72 12.86
N GLU A 264 36.42 1.45 13.97
CA GLU A 264 37.55 1.82 14.84
C GLU A 264 37.08 2.40 16.19
N ARG A 265 37.64 1.79 17.25
CA ARG A 265 37.96 2.30 18.59
C ARG A 265 36.83 2.70 19.55
N GLU A 266 36.77 1.92 20.62
CA GLU A 266 36.00 2.10 21.85
C GLU A 266 36.25 3.45 22.54
N ARG A 267 35.17 4.06 23.04
CA ARG A 267 35.07 4.85 24.29
C ARG A 267 33.57 5.02 24.68
N PRO A 268 33.23 5.16 25.98
CA PRO A 268 31.91 4.78 26.50
C PRO A 268 30.79 5.80 26.23
N LYS A 269 29.56 5.29 25.99
CA LYS A 269 28.34 6.08 25.69
C LYS A 269 27.67 6.62 26.97
N PRO A 270 27.15 7.88 26.99
CA PRO A 270 26.09 8.27 27.92
C PRO A 270 24.68 8.07 27.31
N ARG A 271 23.72 7.86 28.20
CA ARG A 271 22.33 7.39 27.95
C ARG A 271 21.48 8.36 27.11
N ARG A 272 20.93 7.88 25.98
CA ARG A 272 19.91 8.57 25.16
C ARG A 272 18.51 8.37 25.76
N ARG A 273 18.04 9.27 26.62
CA ARG A 273 16.60 9.48 26.90
C ARG A 273 16.05 10.83 26.38
N GLY A 274 16.91 11.75 25.93
CA GLY A 274 16.50 13.11 25.53
C GLY A 274 16.00 13.31 24.09
N LYS A 275 16.20 12.35 23.17
CA LYS A 275 15.86 12.57 21.75
C LYS A 275 14.40 12.26 21.37
N ILE A 276 13.72 11.41 22.13
CA ILE A 276 12.29 11.11 21.91
C ILE A 276 11.43 12.28 22.42
N LEU A 277 11.80 12.87 23.56
CA LEU A 277 11.10 14.02 24.14
C LEU A 277 11.16 15.26 23.24
N ALA A 278 12.31 15.47 22.56
CA ALA A 278 12.49 16.60 21.65
C ALA A 278 11.63 16.50 20.38
N GLY A 279 11.41 15.28 19.86
CA GLY A 279 10.56 15.06 18.68
C GLY A 279 9.08 15.31 18.98
N VAL A 280 8.60 14.86 20.14
CA VAL A 280 7.22 15.11 20.60
C VAL A 280 6.98 16.60 20.87
N ALA A 281 7.94 17.28 21.50
CA ALA A 281 7.83 18.71 21.76
C ALA A 281 7.72 19.55 20.47
N ALA A 282 8.46 19.18 19.41
CA ALA A 282 8.39 19.87 18.13
C ALA A 282 7.02 19.72 17.45
N LEU A 283 6.42 18.52 17.50
CA LEU A 283 5.10 18.27 16.93
C LEU A 283 4.00 19.02 17.70
N CYS A 284 4.06 19.03 19.04
CA CYS A 284 3.14 19.79 19.87
C CYS A 284 3.26 21.30 19.60
N ALA A 285 4.47 21.83 19.39
CA ALA A 285 4.67 23.24 19.07
C ALA A 285 4.03 23.64 17.73
N VAL A 286 4.15 22.79 16.71
CA VAL A 286 3.48 23.02 15.41
C VAL A 286 1.96 22.99 15.57
N LEU A 287 1.42 22.04 16.33
CA LEU A 287 -0.02 21.94 16.56
C LEU A 287 -0.56 23.18 17.30
N VAL A 288 0.17 23.68 18.31
CA VAL A 288 -0.18 24.91 19.03
C VAL A 288 -0.13 26.13 18.11
N LEU A 289 0.83 26.21 17.19
CA LEU A 289 0.90 27.30 16.22
C LEU A 289 -0.27 27.25 15.21
N VAL A 290 -0.66 26.07 14.74
CA VAL A 290 -1.80 25.92 13.83
C VAL A 290 -3.11 26.26 14.53
N VAL A 291 -3.35 25.72 15.72
CA VAL A 291 -4.56 26.00 16.51
C VAL A 291 -4.59 27.47 16.94
N GLY A 292 -3.46 28.03 17.36
CA GLY A 292 -3.33 29.44 17.70
C GLY A 292 -3.57 30.36 16.50
N GLY A 293 -3.05 30.01 15.33
CA GLY A 293 -3.29 30.73 14.08
C GLY A 293 -4.76 30.69 13.67
N LEU A 294 -5.41 29.54 13.75
CA LEU A 294 -6.84 29.40 13.45
C LEU A 294 -7.70 30.18 14.46
N PHE A 295 -7.36 30.13 15.75
CA PHE A 295 -8.03 30.89 16.80
C PHE A 295 -7.84 32.41 16.65
N PHE A 296 -6.68 32.84 16.16
CA PHE A 296 -6.42 34.25 15.88
C PHE A 296 -7.21 34.72 14.64
N ALA A 297 -7.24 33.90 13.59
CA ALA A 297 -8.00 34.18 12.38
C ALA A 297 -9.50 34.33 12.67
N THR A 298 -10.10 33.43 13.48
CA THR A 298 -11.52 33.53 13.87
C THR A 298 -11.84 34.74 14.77
N ARG A 299 -10.82 35.40 15.35
CA ARG A 299 -10.99 36.63 16.12
C ARG A 299 -10.88 37.91 15.32
N GLN A 300 -10.17 37.88 14.19
CA GLN A 300 -9.91 39.05 13.36
C GLN A 300 -10.79 39.13 12.11
N ALA A 301 -11.34 37.99 11.67
CA ALA A 301 -12.18 37.91 10.50
C ALA A 301 -13.65 38.26 10.82
N TRP A 302 -14.24 39.11 10.00
CA TRP A 302 -15.66 39.45 10.01
C TRP A 302 -16.24 39.21 8.63
N PHE A 303 -17.51 38.83 8.56
CA PHE A 303 -18.22 38.71 7.29
C PHE A 303 -19.71 39.00 7.50
N LEU A 304 -20.39 39.38 6.42
CA LEU A 304 -21.84 39.52 6.40
C LEU A 304 -22.46 38.22 5.89
N GLY A 305 -23.64 37.90 6.37
CA GLY A 305 -24.43 36.75 5.94
C GLY A 305 -25.92 36.98 6.20
N THR A 306 -26.68 35.89 6.11
CA THR A 306 -28.12 35.90 6.36
C THR A 306 -28.43 35.05 7.60
N ASP A 307 -29.16 35.61 8.56
CA ASP A 307 -29.58 34.85 9.74
C ASP A 307 -30.72 33.87 9.44
N ASP A 308 -31.06 33.01 10.41
CA ASP A 308 -32.13 32.01 10.28
C ASP A 308 -33.51 32.62 9.97
N ALA A 309 -33.67 33.94 10.16
CA ALA A 309 -34.89 34.69 9.87
C ALA A 309 -34.84 35.46 8.53
N GLY A 310 -33.79 35.27 7.73
CA GLY A 310 -33.63 35.91 6.42
C GLY A 310 -33.04 37.33 6.46
N ARG A 311 -32.61 37.82 7.63
CA ARG A 311 -32.15 39.20 7.82
C ARG A 311 -30.65 39.33 7.62
N VAL A 312 -30.21 40.53 7.25
CA VAL A 312 -28.79 40.84 7.12
C VAL A 312 -28.14 40.75 8.49
N ALA A 313 -27.08 39.95 8.59
CA ALA A 313 -26.41 39.63 9.84
C ALA A 313 -24.89 39.78 9.73
N LEU A 314 -24.30 40.24 10.83
CA LEU A 314 -22.86 40.35 11.03
C LEU A 314 -22.34 39.14 11.80
N TYR A 315 -21.35 38.47 11.23
CA TYR A 315 -20.69 37.34 11.84
C TYR A 315 -19.22 37.65 12.11
N ARG A 316 -18.72 37.17 13.24
CA ARG A 316 -17.28 37.15 13.54
C ARG A 316 -16.76 35.74 13.45
N GLY A 317 -15.79 35.51 12.57
CA GLY A 317 -15.15 34.22 12.37
C GLY A 317 -14.95 33.89 10.89
N LEU A 318 -14.77 32.61 10.59
CA LEU A 318 -14.61 32.10 9.24
C LEU A 318 -15.91 31.44 8.78
N PRO A 319 -16.37 31.66 7.53
CA PRO A 319 -17.64 31.13 7.01
C PRO A 319 -17.51 29.65 6.61
N TYR A 320 -17.10 28.80 7.56
CA TYR A 320 -16.95 27.35 7.38
C TYR A 320 -17.48 26.61 8.61
N GLU A 321 -18.14 25.49 8.36
CA GLU A 321 -18.56 24.53 9.38
C GLU A 321 -17.60 23.33 9.38
N LEU A 322 -17.09 22.96 10.55
CA LEU A 322 -16.31 21.74 10.71
C LEU A 322 -17.24 20.53 10.97
N PRO A 323 -16.76 19.29 10.76
CA PRO A 323 -17.51 18.09 11.15
C PRO A 323 -17.96 18.16 12.62
N PHE A 324 -19.10 17.54 12.93
CA PHE A 324 -19.76 17.57 14.26
C PHE A 324 -20.47 18.88 14.64
N ASN A 325 -20.95 19.66 13.67
CA ASN A 325 -21.71 20.91 13.88
C ASN A 325 -20.93 21.94 14.71
N ILE A 326 -19.65 22.13 14.40
CA ILE A 326 -18.82 23.15 15.06
C ILE A 326 -18.66 24.34 14.10
N ASP A 327 -19.35 25.43 14.43
CA ASP A 327 -19.27 26.68 13.67
C ASP A 327 -17.99 27.43 14.00
N LEU A 328 -17.24 27.83 12.97
CA LEU A 328 -16.04 28.69 13.13
C LEU A 328 -16.39 30.18 13.16
N TYR A 329 -17.67 30.50 13.35
CA TYR A 329 -18.19 31.85 13.39
C TYR A 329 -19.25 32.02 14.46
N GLN A 330 -19.48 33.27 14.87
CA GLN A 330 -20.51 33.63 15.84
C GLN A 330 -21.29 34.83 15.31
N LEU A 331 -22.61 34.74 15.37
CA LEU A 331 -23.49 35.88 15.14
C LEU A 331 -23.18 36.98 16.16
N LYS A 332 -22.93 38.19 15.68
CA LYS A 332 -22.69 39.38 16.52
C LYS A 332 -23.83 40.35 16.50
N TYR A 333 -24.41 40.57 15.33
CA TYR A 333 -25.46 41.55 15.15
C TYR A 333 -26.40 41.09 14.03
N SER A 334 -27.70 41.32 14.19
CA SER A 334 -28.70 41.07 13.16
C SER A 334 -29.54 42.32 13.02
N THR A 335 -29.69 42.79 11.78
CA THR A 335 -30.49 43.96 11.44
C THR A 335 -31.97 43.59 11.38
N ALA A 336 -32.86 44.57 11.27
CA ALA A 336 -34.27 44.32 10.96
C ALA A 336 -34.54 44.18 9.45
N ILE A 337 -33.53 44.35 8.59
CA ILE A 337 -33.66 44.40 7.14
C ILE A 337 -33.60 42.99 6.57
N GLN A 338 -34.59 42.62 5.77
CA GLN A 338 -34.64 41.36 5.03
C GLN A 338 -33.60 41.38 3.91
N THR A 339 -32.76 40.35 3.80
CA THR A 339 -31.75 40.26 2.73
C THR A 339 -32.41 40.34 1.35
N GLU A 340 -33.58 39.71 1.20
CA GLU A 340 -34.36 39.70 -0.05
C GLU A 340 -34.92 41.08 -0.43
N SER A 341 -35.06 41.99 0.53
CA SER A 341 -35.54 43.36 0.28
C SER A 341 -34.46 44.27 -0.32
N LEU A 342 -33.18 43.85 -0.26
CA LEU A 342 -32.07 44.62 -0.82
C LEU A 342 -32.03 44.54 -2.36
N PRO A 343 -31.53 45.57 -3.06
CA PRO A 343 -31.21 45.47 -4.49
C PRO A 343 -30.21 44.35 -4.78
N ALA A 344 -30.34 43.66 -5.92
CA ALA A 344 -29.52 42.48 -6.28
C ALA A 344 -27.99 42.68 -6.20
N GLY A 345 -27.50 43.90 -6.42
CA GLY A 345 -26.08 44.23 -6.27
C GLY A 345 -25.60 44.18 -4.81
N ARG A 346 -26.46 44.57 -3.86
CA ARG A 346 -26.18 44.54 -2.41
C ARG A 346 -26.48 43.19 -1.77
N GLN A 347 -27.45 42.43 -2.29
CA GLN A 347 -27.66 41.04 -1.87
C GLN A 347 -26.36 40.25 -1.98
N ARG A 348 -25.63 40.41 -3.10
CA ARG A 348 -24.33 39.76 -3.29
C ARG A 348 -23.29 40.15 -2.24
N SER A 349 -23.20 41.42 -1.84
CA SER A 349 -22.24 41.85 -0.82
C SER A 349 -22.58 41.33 0.60
N VAL A 350 -23.81 40.87 0.81
CA VAL A 350 -24.24 40.22 2.06
C VAL A 350 -24.06 38.70 1.97
N THR A 351 -24.32 38.09 0.82
CA THR A 351 -24.29 36.63 0.65
C THR A 351 -22.97 36.08 0.11
N ASP A 352 -22.00 36.92 -0.21
CA ASP A 352 -20.68 36.50 -0.72
C ASP A 352 -19.75 35.93 0.37
N HIS A 353 -20.12 36.10 1.64
CA HIS A 353 -19.33 35.69 2.81
C HIS A 353 -17.86 36.15 2.73
N SER A 354 -17.62 37.30 2.09
CA SER A 354 -16.29 37.87 1.94
C SER A 354 -15.71 38.25 3.30
N LEU A 355 -14.47 37.82 3.55
CA LEU A 355 -13.75 38.16 4.78
C LEU A 355 -13.33 39.63 4.77
N ARG A 356 -13.69 40.35 5.83
CA ARG A 356 -13.51 41.80 6.01
C ARG A 356 -12.91 42.10 7.37
N SER A 357 -12.37 43.31 7.52
CA SER A 357 -12.04 43.87 8.84
C SER A 357 -13.33 44.26 9.57
N GLU A 358 -13.23 44.42 10.89
CA GLU A 358 -14.36 44.87 11.74
C GLU A 358 -14.92 46.21 11.23
N ASP A 359 -14.04 47.19 11.00
CA ASP A 359 -14.44 48.53 10.57
C ASP A 359 -15.16 48.53 9.21
N ASP A 360 -14.69 47.71 8.25
CA ASP A 360 -15.32 47.60 6.92
C ASP A 360 -16.68 46.91 7.00
N ALA A 361 -16.77 45.84 7.80
CA ALA A 361 -18.01 45.09 7.97
C ALA A 361 -19.09 45.91 8.71
N VAL A 362 -18.69 46.66 9.74
CA VAL A 362 -19.58 47.56 10.49
C VAL A 362 -20.02 48.73 9.59
N SER A 363 -19.09 49.37 8.88
CA SER A 363 -19.41 50.47 7.97
C SER A 363 -20.39 50.06 6.87
N LEU A 364 -20.27 48.84 6.36
CA LEU A 364 -21.17 48.29 5.34
C LEU A 364 -22.58 48.07 5.90
N ILE A 365 -22.70 47.60 7.14
CA ILE A 365 -24.00 47.45 7.82
C ILE A 365 -24.63 48.81 8.10
N GLU A 366 -23.85 49.79 8.57
CA GLU A 366 -24.33 51.16 8.79
C GLU A 366 -24.78 51.84 7.48
N ASP A 367 -24.09 51.60 6.35
CA ASP A 367 -24.53 52.06 5.02
C ASP A 367 -25.84 51.39 4.56
N ILE A 368 -26.03 50.12 4.91
CA ILE A 368 -27.28 49.39 4.63
C ILE A 368 -28.43 49.95 5.48
N GLU A 369 -28.21 50.17 6.78
CA GLU A 369 -29.25 50.67 7.70
C GLU A 369 -29.61 52.14 7.46
N SER A 370 -28.63 52.99 7.16
CA SER A 370 -28.85 54.43 6.92
C SER A 370 -29.58 54.73 5.62
N ARG A 371 -29.42 53.88 4.58
CA ARG A 371 -30.04 54.09 3.27
C ARG A 371 -31.38 53.39 3.09
N GLU A 372 -31.64 52.30 3.81
CA GLU A 372 -32.89 51.52 3.70
C GLU A 372 -33.85 51.76 4.89
N GLY A 373 -33.48 52.65 5.84
CA GLY A 373 -34.44 53.39 6.67
C GLY A 373 -34.67 52.89 8.10
N LEU A 374 -33.67 53.03 8.98
CA LEU A 374 -33.84 52.97 10.45
C LEU A 374 -33.23 54.16 11.21
N THR A 375 -33.15 55.35 10.61
CA THR A 375 -33.17 56.60 11.38
C THR A 375 -34.54 57.25 11.24
N GLY A 376 -35.44 56.85 12.14
CA GLY A 376 -36.75 57.44 12.40
C GLY A 376 -37.17 57.06 13.80
#